data_AF-A0A946WGH6-F1
#
_entry.id   AF-A0A946WGH6-F1
#
_cell.length_a   1.000
_cell.length_b   1.000
_cell.length_c   1.000
_cell.angle_alpha   90.00
_cell.angle_beta   90.00
_cell.angle_gamma   90.00
#
_symmetry.space_group_name_H-M   'P 1'
#
loop_
_entity.id
_entity.type
_entity.pdbx_description
1 polymer ?
#
loop_
_entity_poly.entity_id
_entity_poly.type
_entity_poly.pdbx_seq_one_letter_code
_entity_poly.pdbx_strand_id
1 'polypeptide(L)'
;MNKIILLLFFINMLFPINGKVVFFDGTTIDGQINSITNSSVYITPIGLDFPQEILMNNIDSLKTNDGKILVASNTVLLLYDNGVFISPAEKKQKRKKSPQSYEVEYVIIPNWSLNIYTGYPLIKASSFDYYDDLSP
;
A
#
# COMPACT_ATOMS: atom_id res chain seq x y z
N MET A 1 -15.36 31.97 -7.08
CA MET A 1 -14.97 30.62 -7.57
C MET A 1 -13.51 30.52 -7.99
N ASN A 2 -12.90 31.51 -8.66
CA ASN A 2 -11.53 31.41 -9.19
C ASN A 2 -10.43 31.13 -8.14
N LYS A 3 -10.62 31.54 -6.88
CA LYS A 3 -9.63 31.29 -5.79
C LYS A 3 -9.64 29.85 -5.26
N ILE A 4 -10.76 29.12 -5.37
CA ILE A 4 -10.89 27.73 -4.88
C ILE A 4 -10.23 26.73 -5.84
N ILE A 5 -10.27 27.02 -7.15
CA ILE A 5 -9.60 26.20 -8.17
C ILE A 5 -8.08 26.19 -7.99
N LEU A 6 -7.49 27.32 -7.61
CA LEU A 6 -6.06 27.41 -7.34
C LEU A 6 -5.64 26.53 -6.14
N LEU A 7 -6.49 26.42 -5.12
CA LEU A 7 -6.22 25.63 -3.90
C LEU A 7 -6.20 24.12 -4.18
N LEU A 8 -7.05 23.63 -5.08
CA LEU A 8 -7.10 22.21 -5.48
C LEU A 8 -5.85 21.77 -6.26
N PHE A 9 -5.18 22.70 -6.95
CA PHE A 9 -3.96 22.42 -7.70
C PHE A 9 -2.77 22.11 -6.79
N PHE A 10 -2.67 22.77 -5.63
CA PHE A 10 -1.54 22.58 -4.71
C PHE A 10 -1.60 21.31 -3.88
N ILE A 11 -2.77 20.68 -3.73
CA ILE A 11 -2.94 19.49 -2.86
C ILE A 11 -2.23 18.24 -3.39
N ASN A 12 -1.89 18.21 -4.69
CA ASN A 12 -1.24 17.07 -5.33
C ASN A 12 0.29 17.18 -5.40
N MET A 13 0.88 18.22 -4.78
CA MET A 13 2.31 18.48 -4.87
C MET A 13 3.07 17.68 -3.79
N LEU A 14 3.21 16.37 -4.01
CA LEU A 14 4.11 15.52 -3.21
C LEU A 14 5.50 15.61 -3.81
N PHE A 15 6.42 16.25 -3.09
CA PHE A 15 7.81 16.35 -3.52
C PHE A 15 8.63 15.14 -3.06
N PRO A 16 9.51 14.61 -3.92
CA PRO A 16 10.46 13.59 -3.53
C PRO A 16 11.47 14.16 -2.53
N ILE A 17 11.92 13.32 -1.60
CA ILE A 17 12.97 13.68 -0.65
C ILE A 17 14.30 13.21 -1.23
N ASN A 18 15.15 14.15 -1.59
CA ASN A 18 16.48 13.85 -2.11
C ASN A 18 17.52 13.86 -0.99
N GLY A 19 18.55 13.03 -1.13
CA GLY A 19 19.66 12.99 -0.21
C GLY A 19 20.90 12.35 -0.78
N LYS A 20 21.97 12.43 0.01
CA LYS A 20 23.29 11.90 -0.27
C LYS A 20 23.64 10.80 0.71
N VAL A 21 23.91 9.62 0.18
CA VAL A 21 24.54 8.50 0.90
C VAL A 21 26.04 8.66 0.78
N VAL A 22 26.75 8.58 1.90
CA VAL A 22 28.21 8.50 1.99
C VAL A 22 28.56 7.13 2.54
N PHE A 23 29.42 6.42 1.83
CA PHE A 23 29.89 5.08 2.19
C PHE A 23 31.16 5.15 3.03
N PHE A 24 31.49 4.06 3.72
CA PHE A 24 32.72 3.97 4.50
C PHE A 24 34.01 4.05 3.66
N ASP A 25 33.94 3.73 2.37
CA ASP A 25 35.05 3.89 1.42
C ASP A 25 35.19 5.33 0.88
N GLY A 26 34.31 6.24 1.32
CA GLY A 26 34.29 7.64 0.89
C GLY A 26 33.55 7.88 -0.43
N THR A 27 33.05 6.84 -1.09
CA THR A 27 32.19 7.01 -2.26
C THR A 27 30.84 7.61 -1.84
N THR A 28 30.14 8.21 -2.80
CA THR A 28 28.86 8.87 -2.53
C THR A 28 27.84 8.60 -3.61
N ILE A 29 26.58 8.43 -3.21
CA ILE A 29 25.44 8.34 -4.12
C ILE A 29 24.44 9.43 -3.76
N ASP A 30 24.13 10.28 -4.73
CA ASP A 30 23.03 11.23 -4.67
C ASP A 30 21.78 10.61 -5.30
N GLY A 31 20.62 10.83 -4.70
CA GLY A 31 19.36 10.27 -5.20
C GLY A 31 18.13 10.60 -4.38
N GLN A 32 16.99 10.14 -4.86
CA GLN A 32 15.72 10.20 -4.14
C GLN A 32 15.64 9.09 -3.11
N ILE A 33 15.42 9.43 -1.85
CA ILE A 33 15.23 8.47 -0.76
C ILE A 33 13.81 7.90 -0.84
N ASN A 34 13.70 6.58 -0.99
CA ASN A 34 12.42 5.87 -1.03
C ASN A 34 12.01 5.40 0.36
N SER A 35 12.93 4.71 1.07
CA SER A 35 12.69 4.25 2.45
C SER A 35 13.99 4.00 3.21
N ILE A 36 13.91 4.05 4.53
CA ILE A 36 15.01 3.77 5.46
C ILE A 36 14.51 2.81 6.52
N THR A 37 15.12 1.63 6.56
CA THR A 37 14.89 0.59 7.56
C THR A 37 16.11 0.46 8.46
N ASN A 38 16.03 -0.38 9.49
CA ASN A 38 17.18 -0.64 10.37
C ASN A 38 18.33 -1.39 9.66
N SER A 39 18.05 -2.09 8.56
CA SER A 39 19.01 -2.97 7.87
C SER A 39 19.50 -2.41 6.55
N SER A 40 18.70 -1.57 5.90
CA SER A 40 19.00 -1.05 4.57
C SER A 40 18.29 0.27 4.27
N VAL A 41 18.85 1.00 3.31
CA VAL A 41 18.30 2.20 2.70
C VAL A 41 17.94 1.90 1.26
N TYR A 42 16.73 2.27 0.86
CA TYR A 42 16.30 2.26 -0.54
C TYR A 42 16.38 3.68 -1.10
N ILE A 43 17.19 3.85 -2.14
CA ILE A 43 17.41 5.12 -2.82
C ILE A 43 17.35 4.90 -4.33
N THR A 44 16.71 5.81 -5.07
CA THR A 44 16.79 5.88 -6.53
C THR A 44 17.92 6.85 -6.89
N PRO A 45 19.10 6.37 -7.34
CA PRO A 45 20.22 7.23 -7.67
C PRO A 45 19.91 8.17 -8.83
N ILE A 46 20.55 9.34 -8.87
CA ILE A 46 20.46 10.24 -10.02
C ILE A 46 20.98 9.51 -11.26
N GLY A 47 20.15 9.44 -12.31
CA GLY A 47 20.47 8.76 -13.56
C GLY A 47 19.98 7.31 -13.64
N LEU A 48 19.28 6.81 -12.62
CA LEU A 48 18.58 5.53 -12.66
C LEU A 48 17.08 5.72 -12.43
N ASP A 49 16.28 4.88 -13.08
CA ASP A 49 14.82 4.93 -12.99
C ASP A 49 14.25 3.94 -11.97
N PHE A 50 15.11 3.21 -11.25
CA PHE A 50 14.72 2.20 -10.28
C PHE A 50 15.46 2.38 -8.94
N PRO A 51 14.80 2.05 -7.82
CA PRO A 51 15.44 2.11 -6.51
C PRO A 51 16.48 0.99 -6.35
N GLN A 52 17.58 1.32 -5.69
CA GLN A 52 18.62 0.40 -5.27
C GLN A 52 18.57 0.23 -3.75
N GLU A 53 18.86 -0.99 -3.31
CA GLU A 53 19.04 -1.30 -1.90
C GLU A 53 20.51 -1.15 -1.51
N ILE A 54 20.77 -0.38 -0.46
CA ILE A 54 22.09 -0.22 0.14
C ILE A 54 22.02 -0.75 1.56
N LEU A 55 22.87 -1.73 1.87
CA LEU A 55 22.98 -2.30 3.21
C LEU A 55 23.52 -1.27 4.19
N MET A 56 22.92 -1.20 5.38
CA MET A 56 23.28 -0.24 6.42
C MET A 56 24.76 -0.33 6.84
N ASN A 57 25.32 -1.54 6.79
CA ASN A 57 26.73 -1.79 7.13
C ASN A 57 27.72 -1.10 6.18
N ASN A 58 27.27 -0.69 4.99
CA ASN A 58 28.12 -0.01 4.03
C ASN A 58 28.00 1.53 4.14
N ILE A 59 27.02 2.02 4.90
CA ILE A 59 26.67 3.45 4.98
C ILE A 59 27.39 4.08 6.17
N ASP A 60 28.26 5.04 5.89
CA ASP A 60 28.79 5.93 6.91
C ASP A 60 27.77 7.01 7.27
N SER A 61 27.20 7.71 6.30
CA SER A 61 26.15 8.69 6.61
C SER A 61 25.11 8.85 5.50
N LEU A 62 23.91 9.24 5.89
CA LEU A 62 22.85 9.64 4.97
C LEU A 62 22.28 10.98 5.42
N LYS A 63 22.33 11.96 4.52
CA LYS A 63 21.83 13.31 4.76
C LYS A 63 20.85 13.72 3.66
N THR A 64 19.72 14.29 4.05
CA THR A 64 18.81 14.98 3.13
C THR A 64 19.48 16.24 2.59
N ASN A 65 19.08 16.72 1.42
CA ASN A 65 19.59 17.97 0.84
C ASN A 65 19.40 19.19 1.77
N ASP A 66 18.39 19.16 2.63
CA ASP A 66 18.12 20.18 3.65
C ASP A 66 19.04 20.07 4.89
N GLY A 67 20.02 19.15 4.87
CA GLY A 67 21.01 18.97 5.95
C GLY A 67 20.58 18.02 7.07
N LYS A 68 19.36 17.47 7.01
CA LYS A 68 18.85 16.52 8.01
C LYS A 68 19.60 15.19 7.94
N ILE A 69 20.16 14.74 9.06
CA ILE A 69 20.89 13.47 9.15
C ILE A 69 19.89 12.34 9.48
N LEU A 70 19.86 11.31 8.65
CA LEU A 70 18.95 10.16 8.80
C LEU A 70 19.70 8.92 9.29
N VAL A 71 20.95 8.75 8.86
CA VAL A 71 21.86 7.67 9.26
C VAL A 71 23.22 8.28 9.59
N ALA A 72 23.84 7.78 10.67
CA ALA A 72 25.20 8.12 11.06
C ALA A 72 25.94 6.87 11.57
N SER A 73 27.10 6.60 10.99
CA SER A 73 27.99 5.46 11.24
C SER A 73 27.23 4.13 11.39
N ASN A 74 26.53 3.71 10.33
CA ASN A 74 25.61 2.55 10.29
C ASN A 74 24.36 2.63 11.20
N THR A 75 24.21 3.65 12.03
CA THR A 75 23.10 3.73 12.98
C THR A 75 21.99 4.60 12.41
N VAL A 76 20.77 4.05 12.40
CA VAL A 76 19.58 4.79 11.95
C VAL A 76 19.10 5.73 13.05
N LEU A 77 19.08 7.02 12.73
CA LEU A 77 18.52 8.06 13.59
C LEU A 77 17.03 8.23 13.32
N LEU A 78 16.64 8.19 12.04
CA LEU A 78 15.27 8.34 11.59
C LEU A 78 14.94 7.31 10.53
N LEU A 79 13.89 6.55 10.78
CA LEU A 79 13.26 5.71 9.77
C LEU A 79 12.45 6.59 8.84
N TYR A 80 12.32 6.15 7.60
CA TYR A 80 11.53 6.83 6.59
C TYR A 80 10.75 5.80 5.79
N ASP A 81 9.44 5.97 5.71
CA ASP A 81 8.56 5.10 4.93
C ASP A 81 7.28 5.86 4.58
N ASN A 82 6.79 5.68 3.34
CA ASN A 82 5.57 6.31 2.83
C ASN A 82 5.47 7.83 3.10
N GLY A 83 6.58 8.57 2.96
CA GLY A 83 6.59 10.02 3.18
C GLY A 83 6.65 10.46 4.65
N VAL A 84 6.73 9.52 5.60
CA VAL A 84 6.72 9.81 7.04
C VAL A 84 8.05 9.44 7.68
N PHE A 85 8.61 10.37 8.46
CA PHE A 85 9.74 10.09 9.33
C PHE A 85 9.27 9.56 10.68
N ILE A 86 9.92 8.51 11.17
CA ILE A 86 9.58 7.88 12.44
C ILE A 86 10.86 7.65 13.24
N SER A 87 10.87 8.05 14.51
CA SER A 87 11.96 7.68 15.41
C SER A 87 11.95 6.17 15.69
N PRO A 88 13.10 5.48 15.69
CA PRO A 88 13.18 4.07 16.07
C PRO A 88 12.55 3.77 17.44
N ALA A 89 12.62 4.71 18.38
CA ALA A 89 11.99 4.58 19.70
C ALA A 89 10.45 4.58 19.62
N GLU A 90 9.87 5.47 18.81
CA GLU A 90 8.43 5.56 18.59
C GLU A 90 7.88 4.31 17.88
N LYS A 91 8.62 3.76 16.92
CA LYS A 91 8.23 2.52 16.24
C LYS A 91 8.16 1.33 17.20
N LYS A 92 9.09 1.23 18.16
CA LYS A 92 9.06 0.21 19.23
C LYS A 92 7.83 0.37 20.12
N GLN A 93 7.43 1.61 20.44
CA GLN A 93 6.23 1.88 21.23
C GLN A 93 4.93 1.57 20.47
N LYS A 94 4.83 1.92 19.19
CA LYS A 94 3.68 1.57 18.32
C LYS A 94 3.48 0.05 18.23
N ARG A 95 4.56 -0.71 18.03
CA ARG A 95 4.50 -2.20 18.04
C ARG A 95 4.00 -2.78 19.36
N LYS A 96 4.37 -2.20 20.50
CA LYS A 96 3.88 -2.65 21.81
C LYS A 96 2.39 -2.34 22.03
N LYS A 97 1.85 -1.32 21.36
CA LYS A 97 0.45 -0.89 21.50
C LYS A 97 -0.51 -1.58 20.53
N SER A 98 -0.03 -2.17 19.43
CA SER A 98 -0.88 -2.94 18.51
C SER A 98 -1.05 -4.38 19.01
N PRO A 99 -2.23 -4.79 19.51
CA PRO A 99 -2.50 -6.22 19.67
C PRO A 99 -2.45 -6.87 18.28
N GLN A 100 -1.70 -7.97 18.14
CA GLN A 100 -1.75 -8.81 16.94
C GLN A 100 -3.15 -9.44 16.84
N SER A 101 -4.08 -8.72 16.23
CA SER A 101 -5.39 -9.24 15.85
C SER A 101 -5.19 -10.08 14.59
N TYR A 102 -5.06 -11.39 14.75
CA TYR A 102 -5.32 -12.31 13.65
C TYR A 102 -6.83 -12.24 13.39
N GLU A 103 -7.22 -11.62 12.27
CA GLU A 103 -8.60 -11.64 11.80
C GLU A 103 -8.85 -13.05 11.24
N VAL A 104 -9.41 -13.95 12.07
CA VAL A 104 -9.92 -15.23 11.57
C VAL A 104 -11.17 -14.89 10.76
N GLU A 105 -11.01 -14.74 9.45
CA GLU A 105 -12.11 -14.57 8.53
C GLU A 105 -12.92 -15.88 8.47
N TYR A 106 -14.03 -15.92 9.21
CA TYR A 106 -15.03 -16.95 9.03
C TYR A 106 -15.75 -16.69 7.71
N VAL A 107 -15.30 -17.35 6.64
CA VAL A 107 -16.00 -17.36 5.35
C VAL A 107 -17.28 -18.19 5.51
N ILE A 108 -18.38 -17.54 5.91
CA ILE A 108 -19.71 -18.14 5.84
C ILE A 108 -20.10 -18.15 4.37
N ILE A 109 -20.05 -19.32 3.72
CA ILE A 109 -20.52 -19.49 2.34
C ILE A 109 -22.05 -19.58 2.39
N PRO A 110 -22.83 -18.57 1.94
CA PRO A 110 -24.27 -18.63 2.04
C PRO A 110 -24.81 -19.55 0.94
N ASN A 111 -25.25 -20.76 1.30
CA ASN A 111 -25.91 -21.72 0.42
C ASN A 111 -27.43 -21.66 0.60
N TRP A 112 -28.07 -20.70 -0.07
CA TRP A 112 -29.53 -20.57 -0.13
C TRP A 112 -29.98 -20.86 -1.56
N SER A 113 -30.96 -21.75 -1.71
CA SER A 113 -31.60 -22.04 -2.99
C SER A 113 -33.10 -21.73 -2.90
N LEU A 114 -33.60 -21.03 -3.91
CA LEU A 114 -35.03 -20.75 -4.10
C LEU A 114 -35.47 -21.59 -5.30
N ASN A 115 -36.40 -22.53 -5.09
CA ASN A 115 -37.01 -23.30 -6.17
C ASN A 115 -38.44 -22.79 -6.38
N ILE A 116 -38.73 -22.30 -7.58
CA ILE A 116 -40.07 -21.91 -8.01
C ILE A 116 -40.58 -23.02 -8.93
N TYR A 117 -41.46 -23.88 -8.43
CA TYR A 117 -42.16 -24.88 -9.22
C TYR A 117 -43.58 -24.43 -9.50
N THR A 118 -43.78 -23.75 -10.63
CA THR A 118 -45.13 -23.49 -11.15
C THR A 118 -45.56 -24.75 -11.88
N GLY A 119 -46.26 -25.67 -11.21
CA GLY A 119 -46.68 -26.97 -11.76
C GLY A 119 -47.63 -26.92 -12.97
N TYR A 120 -47.68 -25.79 -13.69
CA TYR A 120 -48.51 -25.56 -14.87
C TYR A 120 -47.63 -25.10 -16.03
N PRO A 121 -47.60 -25.83 -17.16
CA PRO A 121 -46.79 -25.45 -18.31
C PRO A 121 -47.32 -24.16 -18.93
N LEU A 122 -46.46 -23.16 -19.11
CA LEU A 122 -46.79 -21.90 -19.78
C LEU A 122 -47.11 -22.07 -21.27
N ILE A 123 -46.67 -23.18 -21.87
CA ILE A 123 -46.93 -23.52 -23.27
C ILE A 123 -47.55 -24.91 -23.29
N LYS A 124 -48.86 -24.97 -23.60
CA LYS A 124 -49.58 -26.22 -23.87
C LYS A 124 -49.51 -26.52 -25.38
N ALA A 125 -49.24 -27.77 -25.74
CA ALA A 125 -49.45 -28.22 -27.12
C ALA A 125 -50.95 -28.35 -27.39
N SER A 126 -51.42 -28.11 -28.61
CA SER A 126 -52.87 -28.18 -28.96
C SER A 126 -53.50 -29.56 -28.72
N SER A 127 -52.69 -30.60 -28.53
CA SER A 127 -53.17 -31.93 -28.14
C SER A 127 -53.73 -31.98 -26.72
N PHE A 128 -53.43 -31.00 -25.87
CA PHE A 128 -53.93 -30.93 -24.50
C PHE A 128 -55.32 -30.30 -24.40
N ASP A 129 -55.78 -29.57 -25.42
CA ASP A 129 -57.12 -28.94 -25.45
C ASP A 129 -58.24 -30.00 -25.30
N TYR A 130 -58.02 -31.21 -25.81
CA TYR A 130 -58.95 -32.34 -25.67
C TYR A 130 -59.25 -32.71 -24.21
N TYR A 131 -58.30 -32.50 -23.29
CA TYR A 131 -58.47 -32.83 -21.88
C TYR A 131 -59.07 -31.68 -21.06
N ASP A 132 -59.00 -30.44 -21.55
CA ASP A 132 -59.61 -29.29 -20.86
C ASP A 132 -61.15 -29.39 -20.91
N ASP A 133 -61.74 -29.92 -22.01
CA ASP A 133 -63.20 -30.14 -22.17
C ASP A 133 -63.76 -31.38 -21.43
N LEU A 134 -62.88 -32.27 -20.93
CA LEU A 134 -63.26 -33.49 -20.22
C LEU A 134 -63.28 -33.34 -18.69
N SER A 135 -62.95 -32.15 -18.19
CA SER A 135 -63.02 -31.81 -16.77
C SER A 135 -64.44 -31.28 -16.45
N PRO A 136 -65.25 -31.95 -15.61
CA PRO A 136 -66.54 -31.42 -15.17
C PRO A 136 -66.41 -30.20 -14.26
#